data_AF-A0A7M3ZUD0-F1
#
_entry.id   AF-A0A7M3ZUD0-F1
#
_cell.length_a   1.000
_cell.length_b   1.000
_cell.length_c   1.000
_cell.angle_alpha   90.00
_cell.angle_beta   90.00
_cell.angle_gamma   90.00
#
_symmetry.space_group_name_H-M   'P 1'
#
loop_
_entity.id
_entity.type
_entity.pdbx_description
1 polymer ?
#
loop_
_entity_poly.entity_id
_entity_poly.type
_entity_poly.pdbx_seq_one_letter_code
_entity_poly.pdbx_strand_id
1 'polypeptide(L)'
;MRLEWPVYVFTACVFLAFALGVQFLNLGTGAVVGLFLLLTVAYAWVAYVMVKQKAVLELHAYLPCTNCGALTPTQGKHCMACGHQQRE
;
A
#
# COMPACT_ATOMS: atom_id res chain seq x y z
N MET A 1 2.65 -8.12 -9.57
CA MET A 1 3.79 -8.59 -8.75
C MET A 1 4.61 -7.43 -8.17
N ARG A 2 3.98 -6.40 -7.55
CA ARG A 2 4.68 -5.21 -7.00
C ARG A 2 4.28 -4.85 -5.56
N LEU A 3 3.29 -5.55 -4.99
CA LEU A 3 2.96 -5.53 -3.56
C LEU A 3 3.89 -6.43 -2.73
N GLU A 4 4.52 -7.42 -3.37
CA GLU A 4 5.29 -8.45 -2.68
C GLU A 4 6.56 -7.88 -2.03
N TRP A 5 7.21 -6.93 -2.72
CA TRP A 5 8.45 -6.32 -2.27
C TRP A 5 8.35 -5.56 -0.93
N PRO A 6 7.40 -4.61 -0.73
CA PRO A 6 7.27 -3.94 0.57
C PRO A 6 6.87 -4.90 1.71
N VAL A 7 6.13 -5.97 1.40
CA VAL A 7 5.78 -7.01 2.39
C VAL A 7 7.00 -7.86 2.77
N TYR A 8 7.86 -8.21 1.81
CA TYR A 8 9.11 -8.92 2.08
C TYR A 8 10.10 -8.08 2.90
N VAL A 9 10.24 -6.79 2.59
CA VAL A 9 11.08 -5.87 3.38
C VAL A 9 10.56 -5.75 4.80
N PHE A 10 9.24 -5.60 4.98
CA PHE A 10 8.63 -5.53 6.31
C PHE A 10 8.86 -6.80 7.13
N THR A 11 8.57 -7.96 6.57
CA THR A 11 8.74 -9.26 7.24
C THR A 11 10.20 -9.52 7.60
N ALA A 12 11.14 -9.21 6.70
CA ALA A 12 12.57 -9.29 7.00
C ALA A 12 12.99 -8.37 8.16
N CYS A 13 12.47 -7.14 8.23
CA CYS A 13 12.72 -6.22 9.35
C CYS A 13 12.15 -6.75 10.67
N VAL A 14 10.98 -7.39 10.67
CA VAL A 14 10.42 -8.01 11.87
C VAL A 14 11.28 -9.17 12.36
N PHE A 15 11.72 -10.06 11.47
CA PHE A 15 12.60 -11.18 11.82
C PHE A 15 13.96 -10.70 12.32
N LEU A 16 14.54 -9.67 11.69
CA LEU A 16 15.78 -9.05 12.16
C LEU A 16 15.60 -8.43 13.55
N ALA A 17 14.52 -7.67 13.77
CA ALA A 17 14.20 -7.09 15.06
C ALA A 17 14.00 -8.15 16.14
N PHE A 18 13.33 -9.26 15.82
CA PHE A 18 13.16 -10.38 16.73
C PHE A 18 14.48 -11.07 17.06
N ALA A 19 15.32 -11.37 16.06
CA ALA A 19 16.65 -11.96 16.26
C ALA A 19 17.54 -11.09 17.16
N LEU A 20 17.52 -9.77 16.91
CA LEU A 20 18.20 -8.79 17.76
C LEU A 20 17.58 -8.74 19.17
N GLY A 21 16.25 -8.72 19.29
CA GLY A 21 15.55 -8.70 20.57
C GLY A 21 15.87 -9.89 21.48
N VAL A 22 15.99 -11.09 20.91
CA VAL A 22 16.39 -12.32 21.64
C VAL A 22 17.84 -12.22 22.12
N GLN A 23 18.73 -11.56 21.37
CA GLN A 23 20.10 -11.26 21.80
C GLN A 23 20.16 -10.12 22.84
N PHE A 24 19.17 -9.22 22.83
CA PHE A 24 19.10 -8.04 23.69
C PHE A 24 18.24 -8.20 24.96
N LEU A 25 17.95 -9.43 25.40
CA LEU A 25 17.29 -9.70 26.69
C LEU A 25 18.02 -9.11 27.92
N ASN A 26 19.26 -8.63 27.73
CA ASN A 26 20.07 -7.93 28.74
C ASN A 26 20.22 -6.41 28.48
N LEU A 27 19.64 -5.87 27.41
CA LEU A 27 19.70 -4.45 27.07
C LEU A 27 18.51 -3.72 27.70
N GLY A 28 18.79 -2.57 28.32
CA GLY A 28 17.80 -1.83 29.11
C GLY A 28 16.53 -1.48 28.34
N THR A 29 15.44 -1.27 29.08
CA THR A 29 14.07 -1.02 28.59
C THR A 29 13.98 -0.02 27.43
N GLY A 30 14.86 0.99 27.38
CA GLY A 30 14.90 1.98 26.30
C GLY A 30 15.17 1.40 24.91
N ALA A 31 15.99 0.35 24.80
CA ALA A 31 16.29 -0.30 23.52
C ALA A 31 15.07 -1.06 22.96
N VAL A 32 14.32 -1.74 23.84
CA VAL A 32 13.08 -2.45 23.49
C VAL A 32 12.02 -1.46 22.99
N VAL A 33 11.85 -0.34 23.70
CA VAL A 33 10.91 0.72 23.31
C VAL A 33 11.29 1.35 21.96
N GLY A 34 12.58 1.63 21.74
CA GLY A 34 13.07 2.16 20.47
C GLY A 34 12.81 1.21 19.29
N LEU A 35 13.05 -0.09 19.48
CA LEU A 35 12.78 -1.11 18.48
C LEU A 35 11.28 -1.21 18.16
N PHE A 36 10.42 -1.17 19.18
CA PHE A 36 8.97 -1.20 19.03
C PHE A 36 8.45 0.01 18.21
N LEU A 37 8.97 1.21 18.49
CA LEU A 37 8.61 2.41 17.74
C LEU A 37 9.05 2.32 16.27
N LEU A 38 10.27 1.86 16.01
CA LEU A 38 10.77 1.66 14.65
C LEU A 38 9.90 0.69 13.85
N LEU A 39 9.53 -0.45 14.46
CA LEU A 39 8.64 -1.43 13.82
C LEU A 39 7.25 -0.85 13.55
N THR A 40 6.71 -0.05 14.47
CA THR A 40 5.40 0.59 14.32
C THR A 40 5.39 1.59 13.16
N VAL A 41 6.45 2.41 13.04
CA VAL A 41 6.60 3.36 11.92
C VAL A 41 6.78 2.60 10.61
N ALA A 42 7.61 1.55 10.58
CA ALA A 42 7.79 0.71 9.40
C ALA A 42 6.47 0.04 8.95
N TYR A 43 5.66 -0.43 9.89
CA TYR A 43 4.33 -0.99 9.59
C TYR A 43 3.39 0.07 9.00
N ALA A 44 3.31 1.25 9.62
CA ALA A 44 2.48 2.35 9.13
C ALA A 44 2.89 2.79 7.71
N TRP A 45 4.19 2.83 7.43
CA TRP A 45 4.72 3.10 6.09
C TRP A 45 4.25 2.08 5.06
N VAL A 46 4.37 0.79 5.37
CA VAL A 46 3.93 -0.29 4.46
C VAL A 46 2.43 -0.19 4.19
N ALA A 47 1.62 0.04 5.23
CA ALA A 47 0.18 0.24 5.09
C ALA A 47 -0.14 1.44 4.16
N TYR A 48 0.57 2.56 4.32
CA TYR A 48 0.42 3.74 3.46
C TYR A 48 0.75 3.44 1.98
N VAL A 49 1.87 2.75 1.72
CA VAL A 49 2.27 2.37 0.35
C VAL A 49 1.21 1.47 -0.30
N MET A 50 0.67 0.51 0.44
CA MET A 50 -0.35 -0.41 -0.06
C MET A 50 -1.65 0.33 -0.43
N VAL A 51 -2.07 1.32 0.37
CA VAL A 51 -3.24 2.16 0.07
C VAL A 51 -3.01 2.99 -1.20
N LYS A 52 -1.84 3.60 -1.35
CA LYS A 52 -1.50 4.37 -2.56
C LYS A 52 -1.48 3.50 -3.81
N GLN A 53 -0.97 2.27 -3.73
CA GLN A 53 -0.96 1.36 -4.87
C GLN A 53 -2.36 0.93 -5.31
N LYS A 54 -3.28 0.64 -4.38
CA LYS A 54 -4.68 0.38 -4.73
C LYS A 54 -5.31 1.56 -5.46
N ALA A 55 -5.13 2.77 -4.94
CA ALA A 55 -5.65 3.98 -5.58
C ALA A 55 -5.07 4.19 -7.00
N VAL A 56 -3.79 3.88 -7.21
CA VAL A 56 -3.13 4.00 -8.52
C VAL A 56 -3.64 2.94 -9.51
N LEU A 57 -3.84 1.69 -9.07
CA LEU A 57 -4.42 0.65 -9.92
C LEU A 57 -5.85 0.99 -10.34
N GLU A 58 -6.64 1.57 -9.44
CA GLU A 58 -7.98 2.05 -9.75
C GLU A 58 -7.98 3.27 -10.69
N LEU A 59 -6.99 4.16 -10.57
CA LEU A 59 -6.79 5.22 -11.55
C LEU A 59 -6.41 4.67 -12.92
N HIS A 60 -5.45 3.75 -13.03
CA HIS A 60 -4.98 3.24 -14.33
C HIS A 60 -5.99 2.36 -15.06
N ALA A 61 -7.06 1.96 -14.39
CA ALA A 61 -8.19 1.33 -15.04
C ALA A 61 -9.02 2.43 -15.76
N TYR A 62 -8.48 2.96 -16.87
CA TYR A 62 -9.22 3.79 -17.83
C TYR A 62 -9.73 2.91 -18.97
N LEU A 63 -10.98 3.11 -19.36
CA LEU A 63 -11.60 2.45 -20.51
C LEU A 63 -11.97 3.51 -21.55
N PRO A 64 -11.91 3.19 -22.86
CA PRO A 64 -12.51 4.03 -23.89
C PRO A 64 -14.04 4.00 -23.77
N CYS A 65 -14.68 5.16 -23.89
CA CYS A 65 -16.13 5.23 -23.89
C CYS A 65 -16.75 4.68 -25.17
N THR A 66 -17.76 3.82 -25.03
CA THR A 66 -18.55 3.26 -26.13
C THR A 66 -19.26 4.31 -27.00
N ASN A 67 -19.57 5.48 -26.42
CA ASN A 67 -20.28 6.56 -27.13
C ASN A 67 -19.33 7.59 -27.75
N CYS A 68 -18.41 8.17 -26.97
CA CYS A 68 -17.55 9.26 -27.45
C CYS A 68 -16.08 8.87 -27.69
N GLY A 69 -15.67 7.64 -27.39
CA GLY A 69 -14.29 7.16 -27.57
C GLY A 69 -13.27 7.72 -26.56
N ALA A 70 -13.64 8.70 -25.74
CA ALA A 70 -12.74 9.30 -24.76
C ALA A 70 -12.39 8.31 -23.62
N LEU A 71 -11.15 8.39 -23.13
CA LEU A 71 -10.71 7.62 -21.95
C LEU A 71 -11.38 8.17 -20.68
N THR A 72 -12.09 7.30 -19.97
CA THR A 72 -12.76 7.65 -18.71
C THR A 72 -12.40 6.62 -17.63
N PRO A 73 -12.27 7.02 -16.35
CA PRO A 73 -11.94 6.08 -15.29
C PRO A 73 -13.08 5.08 -15.08
N THR A 74 -12.73 3.82 -14.86
CA THR A 74 -13.65 2.69 -14.67
C THR A 74 -14.57 2.79 -13.46
N GLN A 75 -14.24 3.65 -12.49
CA GLN A 75 -14.96 3.77 -11.23
C GLN A 75 -16.27 4.58 -11.34
N GLY A 76 -16.43 5.39 -12.39
CA GLY A 76 -17.63 6.19 -12.60
C GLY A 76 -18.73 5.40 -13.31
N LYS A 77 -19.99 5.58 -12.88
CA LYS A 77 -21.17 5.08 -13.63
C LYS A 77 -21.35 5.80 -14.97
N HIS A 78 -20.87 7.04 -15.05
CA HIS A 78 -20.97 7.92 -16.22
C HIS A 78 -19.59 8.27 -16.75
N CYS A 79 -19.49 8.44 -18.06
CA CYS A 79 -18.31 8.98 -18.71
C CYS A 79 -18.09 10.44 -18.28
N MET A 80 -16.88 10.78 -17.80
CA MET A 80 -16.57 12.15 -17.38
C MET A 80 -16.52 13.16 -18.54
N ALA A 81 -16.38 12.70 -19.79
CA ALA A 81 -16.32 13.58 -20.96
C ALA A 81 -17.71 13.89 -21.54
N CYS A 82 -18.61 12.89 -21.61
CA CYS A 82 -19.91 13.04 -22.30
C CYS A 82 -21.13 12.73 -21.42
N GLY A 83 -20.96 12.31 -20.17
CA GLY A 83 -22.06 11.97 -19.26
C GLY A 83 -22.78 10.65 -19.56
N HIS A 84 -22.41 9.94 -20.63
CA HIS A 84 -23.04 8.68 -21.01
C HIS A 84 -22.85 7.61 -19.94
N GLN A 85 -23.93 6.90 -19.59
CA GLN A 85 -23.89 5.82 -18.61
C GLN A 85 -23.14 4.62 -19.20
N GLN A 86 -22.08 4.17 -18.54
CA GLN A 86 -21.27 3.02 -18.96
C GLN A 86 -21.52 1.75 -18.15
N ARG A 87 -22.10 1.88 -16.95
CA ARG A 87 -22.47 0.76 -16.09
C ARG A 87 -23.87 0.98 -15.51
N GLU A 88 -24.64 -0.09 -15.43
CA GLU A 88 -25.92 -0.15 -14.73
C GLU A 88 -25.71 -0.01 -13.20
#